data_AF-A0A218P5P9-F1
#
_entry.id   AF-A0A218P5P9-F1
#
_cell.length_a   1.000
_cell.length_b   1.000
_cell.length_c   1.000
_cell.angle_alpha   90.00
_cell.angle_beta   90.00
_cell.angle_gamma   90.00
#
_symmetry.space_group_name_H-M   'P 1'
#
loop_
_entity.id
_entity.type
_entity.pdbx_description
1 polymer ?
#
loop_
_entity_poly.entity_id
_entity_poly.type
_entity_poly.pdbx_seq_one_letter_code
_entity_poly.pdbx_strand_id
1 'polypeptide(L)'
;MTTERVFNKKLTRLNFKFGNIDWEKATIKQYELEKELGVWRIFLNGYAKNGFVIFDEELIPKEKLLEALKELEPEITAIKRLTVEELIESSYSWNNILGKMES
;
A
#
# COMPACT_ATOMS: atom_id res chain seq x y z
N MET A 1 14.98 18.62 6.35
CA MET A 1 14.96 17.16 6.61
C MET A 1 16.02 16.54 5.72
N THR A 2 17.07 15.92 6.27
CA THR A 2 18.16 15.36 5.46
C THR A 2 17.65 14.16 4.68
N THR A 3 18.04 14.03 3.41
CA THR A 3 17.63 12.95 2.49
C THR A 3 17.75 11.55 3.12
N GLU A 4 18.86 11.26 3.80
CA GLU A 4 19.08 9.98 4.53
C GLU A 4 18.00 9.63 5.55
N ARG A 5 17.41 10.62 6.23
CA ARG A 5 16.33 10.37 7.22
C ARG A 5 15.02 9.95 6.55
N VAL A 6 14.79 10.41 5.32
CA VAL A 6 13.61 10.03 4.55
C VAL A 6 13.76 8.60 4.03
N PHE A 7 14.91 8.26 3.45
CA PHE A 7 15.17 6.91 2.91
C PHE A 7 15.09 5.81 3.98
N ASN A 8 15.59 6.06 5.19
CA ASN A 8 15.53 5.11 6.31
C ASN A 8 14.19 5.09 7.07
N LYS A 9 13.22 5.93 6.70
CA LYS A 9 11.94 5.97 7.38
C LYS A 9 11.20 4.64 7.20
N LYS A 10 10.66 4.11 8.30
CA LYS A 10 9.92 2.86 8.33
C LYS A 10 8.47 3.09 7.94
N LEU A 11 7.98 2.26 7.04
CA LEU A 11 6.60 2.22 6.57
C LEU A 11 6.03 0.83 6.82
N THR A 12 4.71 0.78 6.95
CA THR A 12 3.97 -0.47 7.08
C THR A 12 3.11 -0.69 5.85
N ARG A 13 3.26 -1.87 5.26
CA ARG A 13 2.43 -2.38 4.17
C ARG A 13 1.44 -3.40 4.71
N LEU A 14 0.16 -3.14 4.51
CA LEU A 14 -0.90 -4.11 4.73
C LEU A 14 -1.38 -4.62 3.38
N ASN A 15 -1.44 -5.93 3.23
CA ASN A 15 -2.11 -6.56 2.10
C ASN A 15 -3.50 -6.99 2.54
N PHE A 16 -4.46 -6.80 1.65
CA PHE A 16 -5.86 -7.05 1.89
C PHE A 16 -6.43 -8.04 0.88
N LYS A 17 -7.41 -8.80 1.35
CA LYS A 17 -8.42 -9.47 0.55
C LYS A 17 -9.77 -8.83 0.90
N PHE A 18 -10.63 -8.60 -0.09
CA PHE A 18 -11.88 -7.87 0.10
C PHE A 18 -13.09 -8.78 -0.16
N GLY A 19 -14.09 -8.73 0.71
CA GLY A 19 -15.37 -9.42 0.52
C GLY A 19 -16.26 -8.73 -0.50
N ASN A 20 -16.34 -7.39 -0.42
CA ASN A 20 -17.31 -6.56 -1.11
C ASN A 20 -16.65 -5.38 -1.85
N ILE A 21 -15.92 -5.69 -2.92
CA ILE A 21 -15.27 -4.69 -3.77
C ILE A 21 -15.63 -4.87 -5.24
N ASP A 22 -15.78 -3.75 -5.93
CA ASP A 22 -15.88 -3.63 -7.39
C ASP A 22 -14.94 -2.49 -7.85
N TRP A 23 -14.82 -2.29 -9.16
CA TRP A 23 -13.87 -1.33 -9.73
C TRP A 23 -14.19 0.13 -9.35
N GLU A 24 -15.47 0.47 -9.17
CA GLU A 24 -15.91 1.83 -8.83
C GLU A 24 -15.57 2.11 -7.37
N LYS A 25 -15.97 1.20 -6.47
CA LYS A 25 -15.61 1.29 -5.05
C LYS A 25 -14.10 1.33 -4.82
N ALA A 26 -13.35 0.49 -5.53
CA ALA A 26 -11.89 0.49 -5.46
C ALA A 26 -11.31 1.85 -5.85
N THR A 27 -11.81 2.45 -6.94
CA THR A 27 -11.35 3.75 -7.44
C THR A 27 -11.64 4.87 -6.44
N ILE A 28 -12.86 4.92 -5.91
CA ILE A 28 -13.28 5.91 -4.92
C ILE A 28 -12.38 5.82 -3.69
N LYS A 29 -12.20 4.62 -3.13
CA LYS A 29 -11.42 4.39 -1.91
C LYS A 29 -9.94 4.67 -2.07
N GLN A 30 -9.36 4.35 -3.24
CA GLN A 30 -7.99 4.75 -3.55
C GLN A 30 -7.87 6.27 -3.49
N TYR A 31 -8.73 7.00 -4.20
CA TYR A 31 -8.68 8.46 -4.25
C TYR A 31 -8.90 9.12 -2.88
N GLU A 32 -9.76 8.57 -2.04
CA GLU A 32 -9.95 9.03 -0.66
C GLU A 32 -8.67 8.85 0.17
N LEU A 33 -8.06 7.67 0.11
CA LEU A 33 -6.88 7.35 0.92
C LEU A 33 -5.59 8.00 0.39
N GLU A 34 -5.46 8.24 -0.92
CA GLU A 34 -4.31 8.97 -1.49
C GLU A 34 -4.22 10.42 -1.02
N LYS A 35 -5.32 11.00 -0.53
CA LYS A 35 -5.32 12.35 0.06
C LYS A 35 -4.81 12.39 1.49
N GLU A 36 -4.78 11.25 2.18
CA GLU A 36 -4.33 11.19 3.56
C GLU A 36 -2.80 11.29 3.62
N LEU A 37 -2.27 12.29 4.33
CA LEU A 37 -0.83 12.56 4.42
C LEU A 37 0.03 11.37 4.90
N GLY A 38 -0.56 10.47 5.69
CA GLY A 38 0.12 9.27 6.18
C GLY A 38 0.14 8.11 5.18
N VAL A 39 -0.61 8.19 4.08
CA VAL A 39 -0.65 7.15 3.05
C VAL A 39 0.40 7.47 1.99
N TRP A 40 1.36 6.57 1.84
CA TRP A 40 2.44 6.69 0.87
C TRP A 40 2.08 6.07 -0.48
N ARG A 41 1.35 4.96 -0.43
CA ARG A 41 0.89 4.27 -1.64
C ARG A 41 -0.32 3.42 -1.34
N ILE A 42 -1.27 3.39 -2.26
CA ILE A 42 -2.39 2.46 -2.20
C ILE A 42 -2.61 1.84 -3.56
N PHE A 43 -3.04 0.59 -3.56
CA PHE A 43 -3.51 -0.10 -4.74
C PHE A 43 -4.62 -1.06 -4.36
N LEU A 44 -5.81 -0.86 -4.91
CA LEU A 44 -7.00 -1.68 -4.71
C LEU A 44 -7.44 -2.23 -6.07
N ASN A 45 -7.65 -3.54 -6.14
CA ASN A 45 -8.11 -4.22 -7.33
C ASN A 45 -9.50 -4.82 -7.08
N GLY A 46 -10.51 -4.17 -7.63
CA GLY A 46 -11.90 -4.63 -7.55
C GLY A 46 -12.16 -5.96 -8.26
N TYR A 47 -11.42 -6.26 -9.34
CA TYR A 47 -11.57 -7.51 -10.09
C TYR A 47 -10.94 -8.69 -9.36
N ALA A 48 -9.71 -8.52 -8.86
CA ALA A 48 -8.99 -9.58 -8.14
C ALA A 48 -9.37 -9.67 -6.66
N LYS A 49 -10.23 -8.76 -6.17
CA LYS A 49 -10.67 -8.65 -4.78
C LYS A 49 -9.51 -8.59 -3.78
N ASN A 50 -8.45 -7.90 -4.14
CA ASN A 50 -7.26 -7.77 -3.32
C ASN A 50 -6.64 -6.37 -3.45
N GLY A 51 -5.69 -6.06 -2.60
CA GLY A 51 -4.98 -4.79 -2.66
C GLY A 51 -3.95 -4.66 -1.57
N PHE A 52 -3.32 -3.51 -1.52
CA PHE A 52 -2.42 -3.15 -0.43
C PHE A 52 -2.45 -1.65 -0.16
N VAL A 53 -2.08 -1.28 1.06
CA VAL A 53 -1.79 0.09 1.45
C VAL A 53 -0.44 0.14 2.13
N ILE A 54 0.35 1.15 1.81
CA ILE A 54 1.64 1.45 2.43
C ILE A 54 1.49 2.81 3.09
N PHE A 55 1.75 2.85 4.40
CA PHE A 55 1.49 4.03 5.21
C PHE A 55 2.53 4.18 6.31
N ASP A 56 2.59 5.38 6.85
CA ASP A 56 3.39 5.75 7.99
C ASP A 56 2.54 5.69 9.27
N GLU A 57 2.84 4.71 10.13
CA GLU A 57 2.13 4.53 11.41
C GLU A 57 2.29 5.73 12.36
N GLU A 58 3.31 6.57 12.17
CA GLU A 58 3.49 7.79 12.97
C GLU A 58 2.48 8.89 12.59
N LEU A 59 1.97 8.87 11.35
CA LEU A 59 1.07 9.89 10.81
C LEU A 59 -0.38 9.42 10.70
N ILE A 60 -0.61 8.13 10.46
CA ILE A 60 -1.95 7.56 10.38
C ILE A 60 -2.01 6.19 11.09
N PRO A 61 -2.88 6.02 12.09
CA PRO A 61 -3.05 4.74 12.76
C PRO A 61 -3.72 3.75 11.82
N LYS A 62 -3.34 2.48 11.95
CA LYS A 62 -3.92 1.36 11.20
C LYS A 62 -5.46 1.32 11.28
N GLU A 63 -6.03 1.64 12.44
CA GLU A 63 -7.49 1.61 12.67
C GLU A 63 -8.23 2.58 11.74
N LYS A 64 -7.68 3.76 11.48
CA LYS A 64 -8.29 4.75 10.58
C LYS A 64 -8.34 4.25 9.14
N LEU A 65 -7.32 3.51 8.70
CA LEU A 65 -7.30 2.86 7.38
C LEU A 65 -8.35 1.74 7.28
N LEU A 66 -8.48 0.94 8.33
CA LEU A 66 -9.47 -0.14 8.36
C LEU A 66 -10.91 0.40 8.39
N GLU A 67 -11.13 1.50 9.09
CA GLU A 67 -12.43 2.18 9.11
C GLU A 67 -12.79 2.72 7.71
N ALA A 68 -11.84 3.41 7.05
CA ALA A 68 -12.04 3.92 5.70
C ALA A 68 -12.36 2.82 4.68
N LEU A 69 -11.76 1.63 4.85
CA LEU A 69 -11.96 0.47 3.98
C LEU A 69 -13.10 -0.45 4.43
N LYS A 70 -13.76 -0.20 5.55
CA LYS A 70 -14.69 -1.14 6.21
C LYS A 70 -15.81 -1.63 5.29
N GLU A 71 -16.34 -0.76 4.42
CA GLU A 71 -17.40 -1.11 3.47
C GLU A 71 -17.00 -2.18 2.45
N LEU A 72 -15.69 -2.33 2.23
CA LEU A 72 -15.12 -3.31 1.30
C LEU A 72 -14.94 -4.70 1.94
N GLU A 73 -15.25 -4.82 3.23
CA GLU A 73 -15.00 -6.01 4.06
C GLU A 73 -13.54 -6.47 3.96
N PRO A 74 -12.58 -5.65 4.45
CA PRO A 74 -11.16 -5.93 4.33
C PRO A 74 -10.70 -7.01 5.32
N GLU A 75 -10.07 -8.06 4.79
CA GLU A 75 -9.31 -9.05 5.54
C GLU A 75 -7.81 -8.82 5.34
N ILE A 76 -7.06 -8.63 6.44
CA ILE A 76 -5.60 -8.49 6.36
C ILE A 76 -4.98 -9.87 6.12
N THR A 77 -4.36 -10.04 4.96
CA THR A 77 -3.69 -11.28 4.57
C THR A 77 -2.19 -11.27 4.87
N ALA A 78 -1.57 -10.08 4.92
CA ALA A 78 -0.17 -9.94 5.31
C ALA A 78 0.15 -8.54 5.85
N ILE A 79 1.16 -8.48 6.70
CA ILE A 79 1.77 -7.24 7.20
C ILE A 79 3.26 -7.30 6.87
N LYS A 80 3.79 -6.27 6.21
CA LYS A 80 5.22 -6.11 5.95
C LYS A 80 5.68 -4.76 6.46
N ARG A 81 6.89 -4.72 7.00
CA ARG A 81 7.59 -3.47 7.31
C ARG A 81 8.65 -3.27 6.26
N LEU A 82 8.77 -2.06 5.74
CA LEU A 82 9.76 -1.70 4.73
C LEU A 82 10.26 -0.28 4.95
N THR A 83 11.41 0.06 4.39
CA THR A 83 11.88 1.44 4.33
C THR A 83 11.35 2.17 3.09
N VAL A 84 11.49 3.49 3.07
CA VAL A 84 11.23 4.29 1.86
C VAL A 84 12.17 3.89 0.72
N GLU A 85 13.42 3.55 1.04
CA GLU A 85 14.39 3.01 0.07
C GLU A 85 13.87 1.73 -0.59
N GLU A 86 13.48 0.73 0.21
CA GLU A 86 12.92 -0.53 -0.30
C GLU A 86 11.63 -0.31 -1.12
N LEU A 87 10.80 0.67 -0.74
CA LEU A 87 9.61 1.05 -1.50
C LEU A 87 9.96 1.57 -2.89
N ILE A 88 10.97 2.44 -2.95
CA ILE A 88 11.47 3.04 -4.18
C ILE A 88 12.08 1.95 -5.07
N GLU A 89 12.94 1.09 -4.52
CA GLU A 89 13.53 -0.05 -5.22
C GLU A 89 12.46 -0.99 -5.79
N SER A 90 11.44 -1.34 -5.00
CA SER A 90 10.34 -2.18 -5.44
C SER A 90 9.44 -1.50 -6.50
N SER A 91 9.52 -0.18 -6.65
CA SER A 91 8.78 0.58 -7.65
C SER A 91 9.52 0.70 -8.98
N TYR A 92 10.85 0.58 -8.97
CA TYR A 92 11.64 0.52 -10.19
C TYR A 92 11.40 -0.83 -10.89
N SER A 93 10.52 -0.80 -11.89
CA SER A 93 10.10 -1.91 -12.76
C SER A 93 11.24 -2.81 -13.28
N TRP A 94 12.45 -2.28 -13.37
CA TRP A 94 13.61 -2.94 -13.97
C TRP A 94 14.11 -4.18 -13.21
N ASN A 95 13.95 -4.25 -11.89
CA ASN A 95 14.39 -5.44 -11.14
C ASN A 95 13.54 -6.69 -11.43
N ASN A 96 12.29 -6.52 -11.91
CA ASN A 96 11.43 -7.64 -12.33
C ASN A 96 11.73 -8.11 -13.77
N ILE A 97 12.42 -7.30 -14.58
CA ILE A 97 12.73 -7.61 -15.98
C ILE A 97 14.14 -8.20 -16.12
N LEU A 98 15.13 -7.66 -15.40
CA LEU A 98 16.51 -8.16 -15.45
C LEU A 98 16.70 -9.52 -14.78
N GLY A 99 15.97 -9.81 -13.69
CA GLY A 99 16.03 -11.12 -13.02
C GLY A 99 15.46 -12.30 -13.83
N LYS A 100 14.88 -12.05 -15.02
CA LYS A 100 14.37 -13.07 -15.94
C LYS A 100 15.28 -13.35 -17.15
N MET A 101 16.39 -12.64 -17.31
CA MET A 101 17.35 -12.89 -18.41
C MET A 101 18.46 -13.88 -18.04
N GLU A 102 18.56 -14.32 -16.79
CA GLU A 102 19.58 -15.27 -16.32
C GLU A 102 19.00 -16.64 -15.91
N SER A 103 18.12 -17.22 -16.73
CA SER A 103 17.70 -18.64 -16.58
C SER A 103 17.54 -19.34 -17.92
#